data_AF-A0A969QXZ0-F1
#
_entry.id   AF-A0A969QXZ0-F1
#
_cell.length_a   1.000
_cell.length_b   1.000
_cell.length_c   1.000
_cell.angle_alpha   90.00
_cell.angle_beta   90.00
_cell.angle_gamma   90.00
#
_symmetry.space_group_name_H-M   'P 1'
#
loop_
_entity.id
_entity.type
_entity.pdbx_description
1 polymer ?
#
loop_
_entity_poly.entity_id
_entity_poly.type
_entity_poly.pdbx_seq_one_letter_code
_entity_poly.pdbx_strand_id
1 'polypeptide(L)'
;MATEEVKRANNLPSMNNHALLSGGDHYYGRLGEINIPALVIHGTVDPMINYQNGVTLAKEIPDATLLTMEGTAHGLHRNDWDTIIDAIIKHTSR
;
A
#
# COMPACT_ATOMS: atom_id res chain seq x y z
N MET A 1 8.78 -14.33 -10.23
CA MET A 1 8.56 -12.93 -9.82
C MET A 1 9.89 -12.25 -9.49
N ALA A 2 10.62 -12.68 -8.45
CA ALA A 2 11.90 -12.09 -8.07
C ALA A 2 12.91 -11.94 -9.24
N THR A 3 13.02 -12.96 -10.11
CA THR A 3 13.92 -12.88 -11.29
C THR A 3 13.51 -11.78 -12.28
N GLU A 4 12.22 -11.59 -12.50
CA GLU A 4 11.72 -10.55 -13.41
C GLU A 4 11.84 -9.14 -12.79
N GLU A 5 11.69 -9.04 -11.47
CA GLU A 5 11.96 -7.81 -10.73
C GLU A 5 13.44 -7.41 -10.75
N VAL A 6 14.33 -8.39 -10.67
CA VAL A 6 15.77 -8.15 -10.84
C VAL A 6 16.09 -7.71 -12.28
N LYS A 7 15.52 -8.37 -13.30
CA LYS A 7 15.74 -8.03 -14.70
C LYS A 7 15.27 -6.62 -15.06
N ARG A 8 14.16 -6.15 -14.48
CA ARG A 8 13.63 -4.80 -14.75
C ARG A 8 14.35 -3.70 -13.95
N ALA A 9 15.18 -4.06 -12.96
CA ALA A 9 15.80 -3.08 -12.08
C ALA A 9 17.00 -2.40 -12.77
N ASN A 10 16.96 -1.07 -12.86
CA ASN A 10 18.10 -0.28 -13.36
C ASN A 10 19.30 -0.30 -12.39
N ASN A 11 19.06 -0.43 -11.08
CA ASN A 11 20.08 -0.51 -10.04
C ASN A 11 19.55 -1.32 -8.83
N LEU A 12 19.79 -2.63 -8.82
CA LEU A 12 19.24 -3.55 -7.80
C LEU A 12 19.61 -3.17 -6.35
N PRO A 13 20.86 -2.74 -6.03
CA PRO A 13 21.21 -2.24 -4.70
C PRO A 13 20.32 -1.12 -4.15
N SER A 14 19.63 -0.35 -5.02
CA SER A 14 18.76 0.75 -4.59
C SER A 14 17.43 0.29 -3.95
N MET A 15 17.15 -1.02 -3.90
CA MET A 15 15.87 -1.55 -3.38
C MET A 15 15.54 -1.09 -1.95
N ASN A 16 16.56 -0.81 -1.13
CA ASN A 16 16.39 -0.44 0.28
C ASN A 16 16.64 1.05 0.55
N ASN A 17 16.81 1.89 -0.47
CA ASN A 17 17.10 3.32 -0.26
C ASN A 17 15.99 4.03 0.54
N HIS A 18 14.74 3.59 0.41
CA HIS A 18 13.61 4.15 1.16
C HIS A 18 13.77 4.01 2.68
N ALA A 19 14.50 2.98 3.15
CA ALA A 19 14.77 2.78 4.58
C ALA A 19 15.77 3.80 5.17
N LEU A 20 16.45 4.58 4.31
CA LEU A 20 17.35 5.65 4.74
C LEU A 20 16.63 6.97 5.01
N LEU A 21 15.34 7.08 4.64
CA LEU A 21 14.55 8.29 4.86
C LEU A 21 14.21 8.44 6.35
N SER A 22 14.24 9.68 6.84
CA SER A 22 13.89 10.06 8.21
C SER A 22 12.84 11.18 8.22
N GLY A 23 12.34 11.55 9.41
CA GLY A 23 11.33 12.61 9.56
C GLY A 23 9.88 12.15 9.39
N GLY A 24 9.64 10.84 9.18
CA GLY A 24 8.29 10.29 9.08
C GLY A 24 7.46 10.45 10.37
N ASP A 25 8.14 10.57 11.52
CA ASP A 25 7.55 10.83 12.83
C ASP A 25 6.79 12.17 12.89
N HIS A 26 7.14 13.15 12.04
CA HIS A 26 6.41 14.40 11.90
C HIS A 26 4.94 14.21 11.47
N TYR A 27 4.60 13.07 10.87
CA TYR A 27 3.26 12.77 10.38
C TYR A 27 2.41 11.94 11.35
N TYR A 28 2.96 11.53 12.49
CA TYR A 28 2.20 10.75 13.48
C TYR A 28 1.01 11.54 14.04
N GLY A 29 -0.15 10.88 14.11
CA GLY A 29 -1.39 11.49 14.58
C GLY A 29 -2.08 12.43 13.58
N ARG A 30 -1.54 12.61 12.37
CA ARG A 30 -2.06 13.56 11.37
C ARG A 30 -2.97 12.92 10.31
N LEU A 31 -3.31 11.64 10.45
CA LEU A 31 -4.18 10.94 9.50
C LEU A 31 -5.56 11.61 9.37
N GLY A 32 -6.08 12.18 10.46
CA GLY A 32 -7.33 12.93 10.48
C GLY A 32 -7.30 14.25 9.70
N GLU A 33 -6.12 14.73 9.26
CA GLU A 33 -6.00 15.92 8.41
C GLU A 33 -6.27 15.60 6.92
N ILE A 34 -6.34 14.33 6.55
CA ILE A 34 -6.64 13.90 5.17
C ILE A 34 -8.15 14.01 4.95
N ASN A 35 -8.56 15.11 4.31
CA ASN A 35 -9.97 15.46 4.09
C ASN A 35 -10.48 15.14 2.67
N ILE A 36 -9.82 14.20 1.99
CA ILE A 36 -10.23 13.70 0.68
C ILE A 36 -10.49 12.19 0.77
N PRO A 37 -11.38 11.63 -0.07
CA PRO A 37 -11.61 10.19 -0.08
C PRO A 37 -10.29 9.42 -0.24
N ALA A 38 -10.12 8.34 0.52
CA ALA A 38 -8.93 7.49 0.43
C ALA A 38 -9.30 6.02 0.18
N LEU A 39 -8.49 5.33 -0.63
CA LEU A 39 -8.54 3.88 -0.78
C LEU A 39 -7.26 3.29 -0.21
N VAL A 40 -7.40 2.45 0.81
CA VAL A 40 -6.32 1.64 1.37
C VAL A 40 -6.44 0.24 0.79
N ILE A 41 -5.38 -0.27 0.18
CA ILE A 41 -5.32 -1.63 -0.35
C ILE A 41 -4.20 -2.35 0.39
N HIS A 42 -4.50 -3.48 1.03
CA HIS A 42 -3.47 -4.16 1.82
C HIS A 42 -3.62 -5.68 1.88
N GLY A 43 -2.48 -6.38 1.81
CA GLY A 43 -2.38 -7.83 1.88
C GLY A 43 -2.45 -8.38 3.30
N THR A 44 -3.17 -9.48 3.51
CA THR A 44 -3.33 -10.06 4.86
C THR A 44 -2.08 -10.79 5.37
N VAL A 45 -1.16 -11.14 4.47
CA VAL A 45 0.07 -11.88 4.79
C VAL A 45 1.34 -11.13 4.42
N ASP A 46 1.29 -9.78 4.38
CA ASP A 46 2.47 -8.94 4.15
C ASP A 46 3.50 -9.12 5.29
N PRO A 47 4.70 -9.67 4.99
CA PRO A 47 5.73 -9.91 6.01
C PRO A 47 6.54 -8.65 6.36
N MET A 48 6.48 -7.60 5.53
CA MET A 48 7.23 -6.36 5.70
C MET A 48 6.43 -5.33 6.48
N ILE A 49 5.14 -5.18 6.15
CA ILE A 49 4.24 -4.17 6.73
C ILE A 49 2.96 -4.86 7.22
N ASN A 50 2.78 -4.92 8.54
CA ASN A 50 1.65 -5.63 9.16
C ASN A 50 0.29 -5.19 8.60
N TYR A 51 -0.60 -6.15 8.33
CA TYR A 51 -1.96 -5.90 7.87
C TYR A 51 -2.74 -4.88 8.72
N GLN A 52 -2.53 -4.91 10.04
CA GLN A 52 -3.15 -4.00 10.99
C GLN A 52 -2.84 -2.52 10.70
N ASN A 53 -1.71 -2.22 10.05
CA ASN A 53 -1.39 -0.85 9.64
C ASN A 53 -2.40 -0.35 8.59
N GLY A 54 -2.78 -1.19 7.62
CA GLY A 54 -3.81 -0.87 6.63
C GLY A 54 -5.19 -0.68 7.27
N VAL A 55 -5.54 -1.54 8.24
CA VAL A 55 -6.77 -1.40 9.03
C VAL A 55 -6.79 -0.07 9.79
N THR A 56 -5.67 0.30 10.43
CA THR A 56 -5.54 1.57 11.16
C THR A 56 -5.67 2.76 10.22
N LEU A 57 -5.01 2.74 9.05
CA LEU A 57 -5.16 3.81 8.05
C LEU A 57 -6.62 4.01 7.64
N ALA A 58 -7.33 2.92 7.31
CA ALA A 58 -8.72 3.01 6.89
C ALA A 58 -9.67 3.45 8.01
N LYS A 59 -9.31 3.21 9.27
CA LYS A 59 -10.10 3.65 10.43
C LYS A 59 -9.87 5.12 10.76
N GLU A 60 -8.63 5.59 10.69
CA GLU A 60 -8.23 6.92 11.18
C GLU A 60 -8.32 8.02 10.11
N ILE A 61 -8.30 7.65 8.81
CA ILE A 61 -8.52 8.60 7.72
C ILE A 61 -10.03 8.79 7.48
N PRO A 62 -10.56 10.03 7.53
CA PRO A 62 -11.93 10.32 7.14
C PRO A 62 -12.24 9.86 5.71
N ASP A 63 -13.40 9.23 5.51
CA ASP A 63 -13.86 8.73 4.20
C ASP A 63 -12.88 7.75 3.51
N ALA A 64 -12.10 7.00 4.31
CA ALA A 64 -11.29 5.92 3.81
C ALA A 64 -12.09 4.62 3.62
N THR A 65 -11.74 3.87 2.59
CA THR A 65 -12.22 2.51 2.35
C THR A 65 -11.04 1.55 2.35
N LEU A 66 -11.18 0.39 2.98
CA LEU A 66 -10.19 -0.69 2.93
C LEU A 66 -10.59 -1.75 1.91
N LEU A 67 -9.66 -2.09 1.02
CA LEU A 67 -9.66 -3.32 0.24
C LEU A 67 -8.66 -4.31 0.84
N THR A 68 -9.20 -5.37 1.44
CA THR A 68 -8.42 -6.48 2.00
C THR A 68 -8.08 -7.48 0.90
N MET A 69 -6.79 -7.72 0.69
CA MET A 69 -6.26 -8.67 -0.29
C MET A 69 -5.87 -9.97 0.43
N GLU A 70 -6.82 -10.90 0.54
CA GLU A 70 -6.63 -12.16 1.28
C GLU A 70 -5.50 -13.01 0.67
N GLY A 71 -4.58 -13.51 1.51
CA GLY A 71 -3.44 -14.32 1.07
C GLY A 71 -2.38 -13.56 0.26
N THR A 72 -2.51 -12.24 0.11
CA THR A 72 -1.56 -11.40 -0.62
C THR A 72 -0.46 -10.89 0.31
N ALA A 73 0.79 -10.96 -0.14
CA ALA A 73 1.97 -10.49 0.59
C ALA A 73 2.28 -9.02 0.26
N HIS A 74 3.53 -8.59 0.43
CA HIS A 74 3.96 -7.21 0.21
C HIS A 74 3.91 -6.75 -1.26
N GLY A 75 4.11 -7.67 -2.20
CA GLY A 75 4.23 -7.37 -3.63
C GLY A 75 2.90 -7.38 -4.37
N LEU A 76 2.83 -6.62 -5.47
CA LEU A 76 1.66 -6.60 -6.37
C LEU A 76 1.77 -7.69 -7.43
N HIS A 77 1.21 -8.87 -7.16
CA HIS A 77 1.25 -9.96 -8.13
C HIS A 77 0.31 -9.65 -9.30
N ARG A 78 0.65 -10.10 -10.52
CA ARG A 78 -0.19 -9.83 -11.72
C ARG A 78 -1.62 -10.33 -11.58
N ASN A 79 -1.82 -11.41 -10.83
CA ASN A 79 -3.14 -11.95 -10.54
C ASN A 79 -4.00 -11.02 -9.67
N ASP A 80 -3.38 -10.09 -8.95
CA ASP A 80 -4.05 -9.14 -8.07
C ASP A 80 -4.48 -7.88 -8.84
N TRP A 81 -3.95 -7.66 -10.05
CA TRP A 81 -4.08 -6.40 -10.77
C TRP A 81 -5.52 -6.06 -11.12
N ASP A 82 -6.31 -7.02 -11.61
CA ASP A 82 -7.69 -6.76 -12.01
C ASP A 82 -8.51 -6.24 -10.81
N THR A 83 -8.40 -6.91 -9.66
CA THR A 83 -9.05 -6.49 -8.40
C THR A 83 -8.61 -5.09 -7.96
N ILE A 84 -7.31 -4.80 -8.04
CA ILE A 84 -6.75 -3.50 -7.65
C ILE A 84 -7.23 -2.40 -8.62
N ILE A 85 -7.19 -2.66 -9.92
CA ILE A 85 -7.60 -1.71 -10.97
C ILE A 85 -9.08 -1.38 -10.82
N ASP A 86 -9.94 -2.39 -10.64
CA ASP A 86 -11.38 -2.20 -10.44
C ASP A 86 -11.66 -1.34 -9.20
N ALA A 87 -10.93 -1.59 -8.10
CA ALA A 87 -11.06 -0.80 -6.89
C ALA A 87 -10.62 0.67 -7.08
N ILE A 88 -9.53 0.89 -7.83
CA ILE A 88 -9.07 2.24 -8.18
C ILE A 88 -10.10 2.95 -9.06
N ILE A 89 -10.61 2.31 -10.11
CA ILE A 89 -11.63 2.89 -11.01
C ILE A 89 -12.88 3.28 -10.22
N LYS A 90 -13.37 2.39 -9.35
CA LYS A 90 -14.49 2.67 -8.46
C LYS A 90 -14.17 3.79 -7.47
N HIS A 91 -12.92 3.92 -7.03
CA HIS A 91 -12.49 4.98 -6.14
C HIS A 91 -12.46 6.36 -6.80
N THR A 92 -12.03 6.42 -8.05
CA THR A 92 -11.84 7.70 -8.77
C THR A 92 -13.07 8.17 -9.54
N SER A 93 -14.11 7.34 -9.67
CA SER A 93 -15.34 7.67 -10.38
C SER A 93 -16.46 8.18 -9.47
N ARG A 94 -16.13 8.53 -8.22
CA ARG A 94 -17.06 8.98 -7.17
C ARG A 94 -17.37 10.46 -7.30
#